data_AF-A0A941FCA9-F1
#
_entry.id   AF-A0A941FCA9-F1
#
_cell.length_a   1.000
_cell.length_b   1.000
_cell.length_c   1.000
_cell.angle_alpha   90.00
_cell.angle_beta   90.00
_cell.angle_gamma   90.00
#
_symmetry.space_group_name_H-M   'P 1'
#
loop_
_entity.id
_entity.type
_entity.pdbx_description
1 polymer ?
#
loop_
_entity_poly.entity_id
_entity_poly.type
_entity_poly.pdbx_seq_one_letter_code
_entity_poly.pdbx_strand_id
1 'polypeptide(L)'
;MSQQYPQQPNQPYPPQQPGFGAPEPPKKRSAGKIAGLGCAGVIALFVVAAVATGATGGGDSTDTSAKDKAVAADSKAKDDRAGKAAEPADEKTQAEQFRACVAKNGTATEKAAAEHVTKVTGADKRNDILDSAEVFTDFTGGLAGPHQGEGKLIASAFTSCYESDNGLVTVYDKDGELLANANY
;
A
#
# COMPACT_ATOMS: atom_id res chain seq x y z
N MET A 1 29.11 36.57 -57.75
CA MET A 1 27.72 37.06 -57.80
C MET A 1 27.01 36.54 -56.56
N SER A 2 27.02 37.33 -55.49
CA SER A 2 26.46 36.95 -54.20
C SER A 2 25.06 37.55 -54.10
N GLN A 3 24.05 36.68 -54.11
CA GLN A 3 22.64 37.04 -54.04
C GLN A 3 22.34 37.71 -52.69
N GLN A 4 21.86 38.96 -52.75
CA GLN A 4 21.30 39.68 -51.61
C GLN A 4 19.86 39.19 -51.39
N TYR A 5 19.59 38.62 -50.21
CA TYR A 5 18.23 38.36 -49.77
C TYR A 5 17.55 39.67 -49.32
N PRO A 6 16.28 39.92 -49.70
CA PRO A 6 15.54 41.09 -49.24
C PRO A 6 15.10 40.95 -47.78
N GLN A 7 15.23 42.07 -47.05
CA GLN A 7 14.77 42.31 -45.69
C GLN A 7 13.24 42.15 -45.58
N GLN A 8 12.76 41.42 -44.58
CA GLN A 8 11.34 41.42 -44.20
C GLN A 8 11.05 42.53 -43.17
N PRO A 9 9.89 43.21 -43.27
CA PRO A 9 9.53 44.30 -42.38
C PRO A 9 9.12 43.84 -40.98
N ASN A 10 9.54 44.66 -40.02
CA ASN A 10 9.34 44.59 -38.58
C ASN A 10 7.84 44.43 -38.20
N GLN A 11 7.50 43.38 -37.44
CA GLN A 11 6.17 43.20 -36.87
C GLN A 11 6.08 43.96 -35.52
N PRO A 12 5.01 44.75 -35.28
CA PRO A 12 4.85 45.52 -34.06
C PRO A 12 4.49 44.64 -32.84
N TYR A 13 5.13 44.93 -31.71
CA TYR A 13 4.87 44.33 -30.40
C TYR A 13 3.42 44.55 -29.94
N PRO A 14 2.78 43.56 -29.28
CA PRO A 14 1.54 43.80 -28.55
C PRO A 14 1.80 44.62 -27.27
N PRO A 15 0.83 45.47 -26.84
CA PRO A 15 0.99 46.33 -25.67
C PRO A 15 1.03 45.53 -24.36
N GLN A 16 1.95 45.92 -23.47
CA GLN A 16 2.04 45.38 -22.10
C GLN A 16 0.79 45.76 -21.29
N GLN A 17 0.20 44.75 -20.64
CA GLN A 17 -0.81 44.98 -19.61
C GLN A 17 -0.15 45.31 -18.25
N PRO A 18 -0.71 46.23 -17.46
CA PRO A 18 -0.18 46.60 -16.16
C PRO A 18 -0.68 45.67 -15.04
N GLY A 19 0.28 45.11 -14.29
CA GLY A 19 0.12 44.75 -12.88
C GLY A 19 -0.53 43.39 -12.59
N PHE A 20 0.27 42.45 -12.08
CA PHE A 20 0.08 41.76 -10.79
C PHE A 20 1.37 40.95 -10.55
N GLY A 21 2.00 41.17 -9.39
CA GLY A 21 3.33 40.64 -9.07
C GLY A 21 3.42 39.12 -9.10
N ALA A 22 4.56 38.60 -9.53
CA ALA A 22 4.89 37.19 -9.39
C ALA A 22 4.98 36.84 -7.89
N PRO A 23 4.44 35.69 -7.43
CA PRO A 23 4.62 35.25 -6.06
C PRO A 23 6.11 34.96 -5.81
N GLU A 24 6.65 35.51 -4.71
CA GLU A 24 8.03 35.29 -4.29
C GLU A 24 8.30 33.78 -4.09
N PRO A 25 9.48 33.28 -4.48
CA PRO A 25 9.84 31.89 -4.24
C PRO A 25 9.93 31.61 -2.72
N PRO A 26 9.38 30.49 -2.22
CA PRO A 26 9.42 30.20 -0.79
C PRO A 26 10.87 30.06 -0.30
N LYS A 27 11.23 30.87 0.70
CA LYS A 27 12.50 30.81 1.42
C LYS A 27 12.68 29.42 2.02
N LYS A 28 13.73 28.72 1.60
CA LYS A 28 14.18 27.45 2.18
C LYS A 28 14.44 27.63 3.68
N ARG A 29 13.62 27.03 4.53
CA ARG A 29 13.97 26.81 5.94
C ARG A 29 14.75 25.50 6.03
N SER A 30 15.99 25.59 6.47
CA SER A 30 16.83 24.44 6.79
C SER A 30 16.22 23.69 7.97
N ALA A 31 15.66 22.51 7.70
CA ALA A 31 15.23 21.57 8.74
C ALA A 31 16.49 21.01 9.43
N GLY A 32 16.84 21.61 10.56
CA GLY A 32 17.87 21.12 11.45
C GLY A 32 17.42 19.85 12.18
N LYS A 33 18.20 18.79 11.98
CA LYS A 33 18.48 17.67 12.90
C LYS A 33 17.59 17.56 14.15
N ILE A 34 16.56 16.71 14.09
CA ILE A 34 16.22 15.81 15.21
C ILE A 34 15.73 14.49 14.60
N ALA A 35 16.70 13.66 14.19
CA ALA A 35 16.46 12.31 13.73
C ALA A 35 17.02 11.34 14.78
N GLY A 36 16.18 10.38 15.20
CA GLY A 36 16.65 9.06 15.62
C GLY A 36 17.19 8.92 17.04
N LEU A 37 16.31 8.91 18.04
CA LEU A 37 16.57 8.22 19.30
C LEU A 37 15.40 7.29 19.66
N GLY A 38 15.07 6.38 18.74
CA GLY A 38 13.99 5.39 18.94
C GLY A 38 14.41 3.93 18.76
N CYS A 39 15.46 3.64 17.98
CA CYS A 39 15.77 2.26 17.56
C CYS A 39 17.10 1.68 18.08
N ALA A 40 17.91 2.42 18.85
CA ALA A 40 19.15 1.86 19.40
C ALA A 40 18.93 1.02 20.67
N GLY A 41 17.82 1.23 21.40
CA GLY A 41 17.54 0.52 22.65
C GLY A 41 17.03 -0.92 22.48
N VAL A 42 16.47 -1.26 21.31
CA VAL A 42 15.80 -2.56 21.08
C VAL A 42 16.78 -3.65 20.63
N ILE A 43 17.85 -3.28 19.92
CA ILE A 43 18.82 -4.24 19.38
C ILE A 43 19.67 -4.89 20.48
N ALA A 44 19.93 -4.20 21.59
CA ALA A 44 20.72 -4.73 22.70
C ALA A 44 20.01 -5.85 23.50
N LEU A 45 18.68 -5.99 23.39
CA LEU A 45 17.92 -6.98 24.16
C LEU A 45 17.80 -8.34 23.44
N PHE A 46 17.90 -8.38 22.10
CA PHE A 46 17.68 -9.61 21.32
C PHE A 46 18.92 -10.52 21.18
N VAL A 47 20.13 -10.01 21.40
CA VAL A 47 21.37 -10.79 21.23
C VAL A 47 21.60 -11.80 22.38
N VAL A 48 20.96 -11.60 23.55
CA VAL A 48 21.16 -12.48 24.72
C VAL A 48 20.31 -13.76 24.67
N ALA A 49 19.23 -13.80 23.86
CA ALA A 49 18.31 -14.94 23.82
C ALA A 49 18.71 -16.06 22.83
N ALA A 50 19.72 -15.87 21.98
CA ALA A 50 20.05 -16.76 20.87
C ALA A 50 21.13 -17.84 21.19
N VAL A 51 21.45 -18.09 22.46
CA VAL A 51 22.53 -19.04 22.84
C VAL A 51 22.00 -20.38 23.40
N ALA A 52 20.69 -20.60 23.50
CA ALA A 52 20.16 -21.75 24.25
C ALA A 52 19.55 -22.92 23.44
N THR A 53 19.40 -22.87 22.11
CA THR A 53 18.61 -23.91 21.38
C THR A 53 19.16 -24.35 20.02
N GLY A 54 20.48 -24.52 19.89
CA GLY A 54 21.04 -25.09 18.65
C GLY A 54 22.31 -25.90 18.86
N ALA A 55 22.18 -27.23 18.97
CA ALA A 55 23.18 -28.19 18.51
C ALA A 55 22.68 -29.65 18.67
N THR A 56 21.83 -30.12 17.76
CA THR A 56 21.72 -31.55 17.44
C THR A 56 21.84 -31.71 15.92
N GLY A 57 23.09 -31.78 15.46
CA GLY A 57 23.45 -32.16 14.11
C GLY A 57 24.65 -33.10 14.17
N GLY A 58 24.48 -34.32 13.68
CA GLY A 58 25.53 -35.33 13.54
C GLY A 58 24.96 -36.54 12.82
N GLY A 59 25.26 -36.66 11.51
CA GLY A 59 24.91 -37.81 10.68
C GLY A 59 25.83 -39.00 10.90
N ASP A 60 25.49 -40.17 10.34
CA ASP A 60 26.18 -40.81 9.21
C ASP A 60 25.63 -42.23 8.92
N SER A 61 25.80 -42.65 7.66
CA SER A 61 25.93 -44.02 7.14
C SER A 61 24.72 -44.95 6.87
N THR A 62 24.48 -45.07 5.54
CA THR A 62 24.61 -46.30 4.72
C THR A 62 23.67 -47.48 5.01
N ASP A 63 22.78 -47.80 4.05
CA ASP A 63 22.80 -49.14 3.43
C ASP A 63 22.03 -49.23 2.08
N THR A 64 22.49 -50.18 1.27
CA THR A 64 22.33 -50.33 -0.18
C THR A 64 21.21 -51.30 -0.55
N SER A 65 20.50 -51.07 -1.67
CA SER A 65 20.27 -52.06 -2.77
C SER A 65 19.01 -51.80 -3.62
N ALA A 66 19.26 -51.56 -4.91
CA ALA A 66 18.58 -52.01 -6.12
C ALA A 66 17.07 -52.37 -6.11
N LYS A 67 16.30 -51.77 -7.02
CA LYS A 67 15.78 -52.42 -8.25
C LYS A 67 14.89 -51.49 -9.09
N ASP A 68 15.18 -51.45 -10.39
CA ASP A 68 14.33 -50.92 -11.47
C ASP A 68 12.97 -51.62 -11.57
N LYS A 69 11.89 -50.86 -11.77
CA LYS A 69 10.97 -50.94 -12.93
C LYS A 69 9.64 -50.21 -12.69
N ALA A 70 9.15 -49.68 -13.80
CA ALA A 70 7.74 -49.59 -14.24
C ALA A 70 7.01 -48.24 -14.11
N VAL A 71 6.73 -47.71 -15.30
CA VAL A 71 5.64 -46.82 -15.70
C VAL A 71 4.29 -47.31 -15.17
N ALA A 72 3.51 -46.42 -14.56
CA ALA A 72 2.07 -46.26 -14.82
C ALA A 72 1.54 -45.04 -14.05
N ALA A 73 0.84 -44.16 -14.76
CA ALA A 73 -0.05 -43.19 -14.17
C ALA A 73 -1.21 -43.92 -13.49
N ASP A 74 -1.55 -43.53 -12.26
CA ASP A 74 -2.91 -43.70 -11.74
C ASP A 74 -3.22 -42.58 -10.75
N SER A 75 -4.32 -41.88 -11.03
CA SER A 75 -4.87 -40.80 -10.24
C SER A 75 -5.31 -41.30 -8.88
N LYS A 76 -4.70 -40.79 -7.80
CA LYS A 76 -5.30 -40.89 -6.47
C LYS A 76 -5.41 -39.49 -5.88
N ALA A 77 -6.62 -38.95 -6.00
CA ALA A 77 -7.10 -37.88 -5.15
C ALA A 77 -6.78 -38.19 -3.69
N LYS A 78 -6.04 -37.28 -3.05
CA LYS A 78 -6.18 -36.98 -1.64
C LYS A 78 -6.37 -35.49 -1.51
N ASP A 79 -7.64 -35.15 -1.72
CA ASP A 79 -8.29 -34.01 -1.13
C ASP A 79 -8.11 -34.12 0.39
N ASP A 80 -7.03 -33.53 0.90
CA ASP A 80 -6.84 -33.22 2.31
C ASP A 80 -6.86 -31.69 2.45
N ARG A 81 -7.85 -31.02 1.84
CA ARG A 81 -8.36 -29.76 2.38
C ARG A 81 -9.38 -30.11 3.44
N ALA A 82 -8.87 -30.62 4.56
CA ALA A 82 -9.58 -30.57 5.82
C ALA A 82 -9.90 -29.10 6.11
N GLY A 83 -11.09 -28.70 5.68
CA GLY A 83 -11.72 -27.47 6.08
C GLY A 83 -11.78 -27.47 7.59
N LYS A 84 -10.89 -26.69 8.19
CA LYS A 84 -11.18 -26.13 9.49
C LYS A 84 -12.22 -25.04 9.22
N ALA A 85 -13.48 -25.46 9.18
CA ALA A 85 -14.59 -24.57 9.47
C ALA A 85 -14.31 -24.00 10.86
N ALA A 86 -13.71 -22.81 10.88
CA ALA A 86 -13.75 -21.98 12.07
C ALA A 86 -15.21 -21.51 12.19
N GLU A 87 -15.89 -21.97 13.23
CA GLU A 87 -17.10 -21.32 13.71
C GLU A 87 -16.81 -19.83 13.95
N PRO A 88 -17.79 -18.93 13.74
CA PRO A 88 -17.57 -17.50 13.87
C PRO A 88 -17.36 -17.18 15.35
N ALA A 89 -16.11 -16.98 15.75
CA ALA A 89 -15.85 -16.00 16.78
C ALA A 89 -16.39 -14.65 16.27
N ASP A 90 -16.80 -13.75 17.17
CA ASP A 90 -17.11 -12.35 16.90
C ASP A 90 -15.86 -11.61 16.33
N GLU A 91 -15.36 -12.07 15.19
CA GLU A 91 -14.29 -11.45 14.42
C GLU A 91 -14.97 -10.36 13.60
N LYS A 92 -14.83 -9.13 14.10
CA LYS A 92 -15.18 -7.92 13.36
C LYS A 92 -14.69 -8.05 11.93
N THR A 93 -15.57 -7.77 10.97
CA THR A 93 -15.23 -7.69 9.56
C THR A 93 -14.04 -6.73 9.36
N GLN A 94 -13.25 -6.93 8.30
CA GLN A 94 -12.12 -6.04 8.02
C GLN A 94 -12.56 -4.56 7.90
N ALA A 95 -13.77 -4.30 7.40
CA ALA A 95 -14.34 -2.95 7.35
C ALA A 95 -14.62 -2.37 8.74
N GLU A 96 -15.09 -3.17 9.69
CA GLU A 96 -15.26 -2.74 11.08
C GLU A 96 -13.92 -2.51 11.77
N GLN A 97 -12.92 -3.35 11.51
CA GLN A 97 -11.57 -3.15 12.04
C GLN A 97 -10.95 -1.86 11.51
N PHE A 98 -11.04 -1.62 10.20
CA PHE A 98 -10.55 -0.40 9.58
C PHE A 98 -11.25 0.84 10.15
N ARG A 99 -12.59 0.86 10.16
CA ARG A 99 -13.37 1.98 10.74
C ARG A 99 -13.04 2.21 12.22
N ALA A 100 -12.83 1.15 13.00
CA ALA A 100 -12.41 1.28 14.39
C ALA A 100 -11.01 1.91 14.54
N CYS A 101 -10.07 1.54 13.67
CA CYS A 101 -8.76 2.18 13.63
C CYS A 101 -8.85 3.66 13.25
N VAL A 102 -9.61 4.01 12.21
CA VAL A 102 -9.82 5.41 11.79
C VAL A 102 -10.53 6.21 12.89
N ALA A 103 -11.51 5.62 13.58
CA ALA A 103 -12.16 6.26 14.72
C ALA A 103 -11.17 6.61 15.84
N LYS A 104 -10.14 5.78 16.05
CA LYS A 104 -9.12 6.00 17.07
C LYS A 104 -8.04 7.00 16.64
N ASN A 105 -7.53 6.88 15.41
CA ASN A 105 -6.30 7.55 14.98
C ASN A 105 -6.52 8.62 13.89
N GLY A 106 -7.64 8.57 13.16
CA GLY A 106 -7.89 9.44 12.01
C GLY A 106 -8.28 10.87 12.36
N THR A 107 -8.13 11.75 11.38
CA THR A 107 -8.66 13.12 11.40
C THR A 107 -10.19 13.13 11.31
N ALA A 108 -10.81 14.28 11.60
CA ALA A 108 -12.27 14.42 11.51
C ALA A 108 -12.81 14.12 10.09
N THR A 109 -12.07 14.54 9.06
CA THR A 109 -12.44 14.31 7.66
C THR A 109 -12.25 12.86 7.22
N GLU A 110 -11.19 12.20 7.70
CA GLU A 110 -10.99 10.76 7.45
C GLU A 110 -12.05 9.91 8.13
N LYS A 111 -12.46 10.27 9.35
CA LYS A 111 -13.55 9.61 10.07
C LYS A 111 -14.86 9.71 9.30
N ALA A 112 -15.24 10.91 8.86
CA ALA A 112 -16.44 11.12 8.07
C ALA A 112 -16.42 10.30 6.77
N ALA A 113 -15.28 10.28 6.06
CA ALA A 113 -15.15 9.47 4.85
C ALA A 113 -15.21 7.96 5.15
N ALA A 114 -14.64 7.51 6.26
CA ALA A 114 -14.64 6.09 6.64
C ALA A 114 -16.04 5.54 7.01
N GLU A 115 -17.01 6.40 7.35
CA GLU A 115 -18.40 5.98 7.57
C GLU A 115 -19.02 5.36 6.31
N HIS A 116 -18.57 5.80 5.13
CA HIS A 116 -19.01 5.35 3.82
C HIS A 116 -18.35 4.04 3.35
N VAL A 117 -17.41 3.49 4.13
CA VAL A 117 -16.75 2.23 3.79
C VAL A 117 -17.70 1.07 4.06
N THR A 118 -18.02 0.32 3.01
CA THR A 118 -18.96 -0.80 3.05
C THR A 118 -18.25 -2.14 3.17
N LYS A 119 -17.05 -2.26 2.60
CA LYS A 119 -16.26 -3.50 2.60
C LYS A 119 -14.78 -3.19 2.52
N VAL A 120 -13.97 -4.01 3.19
CA VAL A 120 -12.52 -4.02 3.06
C VAL A 120 -12.09 -5.46 2.82
N THR A 121 -11.13 -5.67 1.92
CA THR A 121 -10.53 -6.98 1.67
C THR A 121 -9.02 -6.86 1.51
N GLY A 122 -8.30 -7.92 1.90
CA GLY A 122 -6.85 -8.00 1.72
C GLY A 122 -6.03 -7.19 2.72
N ALA A 123 -6.68 -6.51 3.67
CA ALA A 123 -5.97 -5.75 4.72
C ALA A 123 -5.22 -6.63 5.71
N ASP A 124 -5.64 -7.90 5.84
CA ASP A 124 -5.06 -8.93 6.72
C ASP A 124 -4.01 -9.81 6.03
N LYS A 125 -3.89 -9.71 4.70
CA LYS A 125 -2.99 -10.54 3.92
C LYS A 125 -1.65 -9.84 3.79
N ARG A 126 -0.66 -10.40 4.48
CA ARG A 126 0.74 -9.98 4.47
C ARG A 126 1.59 -11.09 3.89
N ASN A 127 2.16 -10.87 2.72
CA ASN A 127 3.12 -11.81 2.13
C ASN A 127 4.49 -11.17 1.85
N ASP A 128 4.67 -9.90 2.23
CA ASP A 128 5.88 -9.07 2.07
C ASP A 128 6.38 -8.93 0.62
N ILE A 129 5.61 -9.42 -0.36
CA ILE A 129 5.93 -9.37 -1.78
C ILE A 129 5.01 -8.36 -2.47
N LEU A 130 3.69 -8.51 -2.33
CA LEU A 130 2.67 -7.63 -2.87
C LEU A 130 1.42 -7.73 -1.97
N ASP A 131 1.30 -6.79 -1.05
CA ASP A 131 0.09 -6.65 -0.25
C ASP A 131 -0.89 -5.75 -1.02
N SER A 132 -2.10 -6.24 -1.23
CA SER A 132 -3.11 -5.50 -1.98
C SER A 132 -4.39 -5.46 -1.18
N ALA A 133 -4.70 -4.27 -0.67
CA ALA A 133 -5.94 -4.00 0.02
C ALA A 133 -6.92 -3.29 -0.92
N GLU A 134 -8.19 -3.65 -0.79
CA GLU A 134 -9.27 -3.02 -1.52
C GLU A 134 -10.30 -2.52 -0.52
N VAL A 135 -10.70 -1.26 -0.69
CA VAL A 135 -11.70 -0.59 0.13
C VAL A 135 -12.85 -0.18 -0.76
N PHE A 136 -14.04 -0.70 -0.51
CA PHE A 136 -15.25 -0.37 -1.25
C PHE A 136 -16.10 0.59 -0.43
N THR A 137 -16.69 1.55 -1.13
CA THR A 137 -17.52 2.60 -0.54
C THR A 137 -18.91 2.62 -1.16
N ASP A 138 -19.81 3.42 -0.61
CA ASP A 138 -21.12 3.72 -1.21
C ASP A 138 -21.10 5.01 -2.08
N PHE A 139 -19.93 5.63 -2.26
CA PHE A 139 -19.75 6.79 -3.13
C PHE A 139 -19.97 6.47 -4.61
N THR A 140 -19.96 7.51 -5.46
CA THR A 140 -20.08 7.41 -6.91
C THR A 140 -19.15 8.36 -7.65
N GLY A 141 -18.86 8.03 -8.92
CA GLY A 141 -18.32 8.95 -9.92
C GLY A 141 -16.85 8.72 -10.26
N GLY A 142 -16.20 7.69 -9.70
CA GLY A 142 -14.82 7.34 -10.00
C GLY A 142 -13.81 8.49 -9.88
N LEU A 143 -12.71 8.39 -10.63
CA LEU A 143 -11.51 9.24 -10.52
C LEU A 143 -11.74 10.73 -10.79
N ALA A 144 -12.72 11.05 -11.64
CA ALA A 144 -13.08 12.41 -12.03
C ALA A 144 -14.38 12.90 -11.38
N GLY A 145 -14.96 12.08 -10.49
CA GLY A 145 -16.21 12.35 -9.80
C GLY A 145 -16.07 13.26 -8.59
N PRO A 146 -17.20 13.65 -8.00
CA PRO A 146 -17.22 14.57 -6.86
C PRO A 146 -16.58 13.98 -5.60
N HIS A 147 -16.54 12.65 -5.47
CA HIS A 147 -16.07 11.96 -4.26
C HIS A 147 -14.62 11.48 -4.29
N GLN A 148 -13.82 11.98 -5.24
CA GLN A 148 -12.40 11.65 -5.32
C GLN A 148 -11.63 12.13 -4.06
N GLY A 149 -12.05 13.26 -3.48
CA GLY A 149 -11.44 13.79 -2.26
C GLY A 149 -11.60 12.82 -1.07
N GLU A 150 -12.80 12.28 -0.90
CA GLU A 150 -13.16 11.31 0.12
C GLU A 150 -12.43 9.99 -0.11
N GLY A 151 -12.32 9.54 -1.37
CA GLY A 151 -11.48 8.39 -1.72
C GLY A 151 -10.03 8.57 -1.27
N LYS A 152 -9.44 9.75 -1.48
CA LYS A 152 -8.08 10.07 -1.02
C LYS A 152 -7.96 10.11 0.51
N LEU A 153 -8.98 10.63 1.21
CA LEU A 153 -9.01 10.62 2.66
C LEU A 153 -9.07 9.19 3.20
N ILE A 154 -9.87 8.31 2.59
CA ILE A 154 -9.93 6.89 2.97
C ILE A 154 -8.59 6.21 2.74
N ALA A 155 -7.96 6.43 1.58
CA ALA A 155 -6.64 5.88 1.28
C ALA A 155 -5.59 6.36 2.32
N SER A 156 -5.56 7.67 2.61
CA SER A 156 -4.72 8.26 3.67
C SER A 156 -4.94 7.61 5.03
N ALA A 157 -6.20 7.47 5.45
CA ALA A 157 -6.55 6.85 6.71
C ALA A 157 -6.08 5.38 6.78
N PHE A 158 -6.13 4.66 5.65
CA PHE A 158 -5.63 3.30 5.55
C PHE A 158 -4.12 3.23 5.78
N THR A 159 -3.34 4.14 5.17
CA THR A 159 -1.88 4.24 5.40
C THR A 159 -1.52 4.56 6.85
N SER A 160 -2.43 5.16 7.61
CA SER A 160 -2.22 5.43 9.05
C SER A 160 -2.58 4.24 9.94
N CYS A 161 -3.31 3.27 9.41
CA CYS A 161 -3.85 2.13 10.15
C CYS A 161 -3.11 0.82 9.87
N TYR A 162 -2.48 0.72 8.71
CA TYR A 162 -1.80 -0.47 8.22
C TYR A 162 -0.46 -0.07 7.59
N GLU A 163 0.54 -0.94 7.66
CA GLU A 163 1.93 -0.61 7.26
C GLU A 163 2.61 -1.74 6.46
N SER A 164 2.74 -1.67 5.14
CA SER A 164 3.48 -2.65 4.33
C SER A 164 4.71 -2.03 3.69
N ASP A 165 5.75 -2.83 3.46
CA ASP A 165 6.87 -2.40 2.62
C ASP A 165 6.49 -2.31 1.13
N ASN A 166 5.50 -3.09 0.68
CA ASN A 166 5.10 -3.23 -0.72
C ASN A 166 3.57 -3.21 -0.90
N GLY A 167 2.88 -2.47 -0.03
CA GLY A 167 1.42 -2.43 0.03
C GLY A 167 0.81 -1.39 -0.89
N LEU A 168 -0.28 -1.75 -1.55
CA LEU A 168 -1.13 -0.84 -2.31
C LEU A 168 -2.57 -0.98 -1.84
N VAL A 169 -3.15 0.11 -1.35
CA VAL A 169 -4.59 0.20 -1.09
C VAL A 169 -5.26 0.87 -2.27
N THR A 170 -6.34 0.27 -2.76
CA THR A 170 -7.20 0.87 -3.79
C THR A 170 -8.60 1.09 -3.22
N VAL A 171 -9.09 2.31 -3.35
CA VAL A 171 -10.43 2.73 -2.90
C VAL A 171 -11.35 2.82 -4.11
N TYR A 172 -12.45 2.09 -4.05
CA TYR A 172 -13.46 2.02 -5.09
C TYR A 172 -14.78 2.64 -4.65
N ASP A 173 -15.51 3.16 -5.60
CA ASP A 173 -16.90 3.58 -5.44
C ASP A 173 -17.84 2.37 -5.50
N LYS A 174 -19.16 2.62 -5.36
CA LYS A 174 -20.17 1.55 -5.30
C LYS A 174 -20.29 0.76 -6.61
N ASP A 175 -19.89 1.35 -7.74
CA ASP A 175 -19.94 0.76 -9.07
C ASP A 175 -18.63 0.03 -9.42
N GLY A 176 -17.65 0.07 -8.50
CA GLY A 176 -16.33 -0.52 -8.67
C GLY A 176 -15.35 0.38 -9.42
N GLU A 177 -15.68 1.65 -9.63
CA GLU A 177 -14.78 2.61 -10.24
C GLU A 177 -13.76 3.11 -9.22
N LEU A 178 -12.51 3.31 -9.65
CA LEU A 178 -11.44 3.74 -8.76
C LEU A 178 -11.67 5.20 -8.33
N LEU A 179 -11.62 5.46 -7.03
CA LEU A 179 -11.67 6.81 -6.46
C LEU A 179 -10.27 7.32 -6.12
N ALA A 180 -9.45 6.48 -5.50
CA ALA A 180 -8.08 6.79 -5.12
C ALA A 180 -7.27 5.51 -4.87
N ASN A 181 -5.95 5.66 -4.81
CA ASN A 181 -5.05 4.65 -4.29
C ASN A 181 -3.91 5.29 -3.49
N ALA A 182 -3.26 4.49 -2.64
CA ALA A 182 -2.08 4.90 -1.89
C ALA A 182 -1.21 3.69 -1.57
N ASN A 183 0.09 3.91 -1.44
CA ASN A 183 0.96 2.90 -0.84
C ASN A 183 0.88 3.01 0.68
N TYR A 184 0.79 1.89 1.37
CA TYR A 184 0.72 1.80 2.83
C TYR A 184 1.73 0.79 3.33
#